data_AF-A0A1M5VJN2-F1
#
_entry.id   AF-A0A1M5VJN2-F1
#
_cell.length_a   1.000
_cell.length_b   1.000
_cell.length_c   1.000
_cell.angle_alpha   90.00
_cell.angle_beta   90.00
_cell.angle_gamma   90.00
#
_symmetry.space_group_name_H-M   'P 1'
#
loop_
_entity.id
_entity.type
_entity.pdbx_description
1 polymer ?
#
loop_
_entity_poly.entity_id
_entity_poly.type
_entity_poly.pdbx_seq_one_letter_code
_entity_poly.pdbx_strand_id
1 'polypeptide(L)'
;MSVFILTPDTVLNPKALETGSVPRKVLHRIAFLPRGGGLGLIARVIMENEPLRYFIALSPFVIAMFIWRDLALPISQAPVAMIIVIGFFEMKVLRMSPEKRAKLMSEDDADRVLDMFRYRARQVLSKIAAHRQQRSGELMLVVEQSELAHVTPLTLVSLQTSNGKPRILELDGIEQTLLKSDLFDDAFTVRDLHRANLREDVFLRSERFDTRGVSGHARLAAILDRPSSQEAPA
;
A
#
# COMPACT_ATOMS: atom_id res chain seq x y z
N MET A 1 7.58 2.34 -10.27
CA MET A 1 6.45 1.63 -9.60
C MET A 1 5.40 2.65 -9.22
N SER A 2 4.12 2.31 -9.06
CA SER A 2 3.07 3.29 -8.73
C SER A 2 2.57 3.14 -7.30
N VAL A 3 2.66 4.21 -6.52
CA VAL A 3 1.99 4.35 -5.22
C VAL A 3 0.48 4.52 -5.46
N PHE A 4 -0.33 3.83 -4.66
CA PHE A 4 -1.76 4.10 -4.56
C PHE A 4 -2.06 4.76 -3.21
N ILE A 5 -2.58 5.98 -3.25
CA ILE A 5 -3.03 6.67 -2.02
C ILE A 5 -4.42 6.16 -1.66
N LEU A 6 -4.53 5.59 -0.48
CA LEU A 6 -5.76 5.03 0.07
C LEU A 6 -6.42 6.07 0.99
N THR A 7 -7.51 6.64 0.50
CA THR A 7 -8.42 7.59 1.18
C THR A 7 -9.86 7.13 0.86
N PRO A 8 -10.89 7.44 1.67
CA PRO A 8 -12.29 7.13 1.35
C PRO A 8 -12.71 7.53 -0.08
N ASP A 9 -12.21 8.64 -0.62
CA ASP A 9 -12.54 9.11 -1.97
C ASP A 9 -11.90 8.29 -3.11
N THR A 10 -10.75 7.64 -2.87
CA THR A 10 -10.05 6.84 -3.89
C THR A 10 -10.57 5.42 -3.99
N VAL A 11 -11.61 5.05 -3.25
CA VAL A 11 -12.25 3.72 -3.33
C VAL A 11 -13.74 3.81 -3.66
N LEU A 12 -14.26 2.78 -4.34
CA LEU A 12 -15.69 2.67 -4.64
C LEU A 12 -16.51 2.23 -3.42
N ASN A 13 -15.87 1.63 -2.42
CA ASN A 13 -16.51 1.08 -1.22
C ASN A 13 -15.89 1.64 0.08
N PRO A 14 -16.04 2.95 0.37
CA PRO A 14 -15.38 3.61 1.52
C PRO A 14 -15.69 2.99 2.88
N LYS A 15 -16.90 2.41 3.07
CA LYS A 15 -17.28 1.70 4.29
C LYS A 15 -16.35 0.53 4.64
N ALA A 16 -15.66 -0.04 3.66
CA ALA A 16 -14.68 -1.10 3.89
C ALA A 16 -13.40 -0.61 4.61
N LEU A 17 -13.17 0.71 4.65
CA LEU A 17 -12.03 1.35 5.33
C LEU A 17 -12.34 1.78 6.78
N GLU A 18 -13.58 1.62 7.23
CA GLU A 18 -13.95 1.87 8.63
C GLU A 18 -13.21 0.89 9.56
N THR A 19 -12.61 1.39 10.64
CA THR A 19 -11.79 0.58 11.54
C THR A 19 -11.99 0.94 13.01
N GLY A 20 -11.89 -0.07 13.88
CA GLY A 20 -11.81 0.14 15.33
C GLY A 20 -10.38 0.38 15.84
N SER A 21 -9.35 0.25 15.00
CA SER A 21 -7.94 0.34 15.40
C SER A 21 -7.02 0.84 14.28
N VAL A 22 -5.88 1.44 14.67
CA VAL A 22 -4.80 1.91 13.78
C VAL A 22 -3.43 1.54 14.39
N PRO A 23 -2.39 1.23 13.60
CA PRO A 23 -2.41 1.09 12.13
C PRO A 23 -3.20 -0.14 11.68
N ARG A 24 -3.96 -0.02 10.59
CA ARG A 24 -4.68 -1.16 9.99
C ARG A 24 -3.97 -1.69 8.75
N LYS A 25 -3.75 -3.01 8.72
CA LYS A 25 -3.43 -3.79 7.51
C LYS A 25 -4.68 -3.91 6.64
N VAL A 26 -4.56 -3.57 5.36
CA VAL A 26 -5.65 -3.53 4.36
C VAL A 26 -5.50 -4.68 3.36
N LEU A 27 -4.27 -4.97 2.89
CA LEU A 27 -4.01 -6.11 2.00
C LEU A 27 -4.38 -7.43 2.69
N HIS A 28 -4.93 -8.34 1.89
CA HIS A 28 -5.47 -9.65 2.28
C HIS A 28 -6.65 -9.64 3.28
N ARG A 29 -6.97 -8.49 3.91
CA ARG A 29 -8.06 -8.37 4.90
C ARG A 29 -9.29 -7.63 4.41
N ILE A 30 -9.14 -6.73 3.43
CA ILE A 30 -10.20 -5.84 2.97
C ILE A 30 -10.22 -5.86 1.45
N ALA A 31 -11.34 -6.30 0.87
CA ALA A 31 -11.59 -6.14 -0.55
C ALA A 31 -11.98 -4.68 -0.82
N PHE A 32 -11.04 -3.86 -1.30
CA PHE A 32 -11.32 -2.51 -1.80
C PHE A 32 -11.27 -2.51 -3.33
N LEU A 33 -12.13 -1.71 -3.97
CA LEU A 33 -12.04 -1.44 -5.40
C LEU A 33 -11.56 0.01 -5.60
N PRO A 34 -10.44 0.24 -6.33
CA PRO A 34 -9.93 1.59 -6.56
C PRO A 34 -10.86 2.37 -7.50
N ARG A 35 -11.16 3.61 -7.11
CA ARG A 35 -11.98 4.57 -7.87
C ARG A 35 -11.10 5.32 -8.89
N GLY A 36 -10.52 4.55 -9.81
CA GLY A 36 -9.59 5.03 -10.82
C GLY A 36 -8.27 4.26 -10.83
N GLY A 37 -7.31 4.75 -11.62
CA GLY A 37 -6.10 4.01 -11.98
C GLY A 37 -6.34 3.08 -13.18
N GLY A 38 -5.32 2.93 -14.04
CA GLY A 38 -5.43 2.09 -15.23
C GLY A 38 -5.51 0.58 -14.92
N LEU A 39 -5.72 -0.23 -15.97
CA LEU A 39 -5.83 -1.69 -15.89
C LEU A 39 -4.72 -2.36 -15.06
N GLY A 40 -3.49 -1.81 -15.09
CA GLY A 40 -2.36 -2.30 -14.30
C GLY A 40 -2.50 -2.16 -12.78
N LEU A 41 -3.33 -1.23 -12.27
CA LEU A 41 -3.67 -1.16 -10.84
C LEU A 41 -4.70 -2.24 -10.49
N ILE A 42 -5.75 -2.38 -11.31
CA ILE A 42 -6.80 -3.39 -11.14
C ILE A 42 -6.18 -4.79 -11.12
N ALA A 43 -5.29 -5.10 -12.08
CA ALA A 43 -4.58 -6.37 -12.14
C ALA A 43 -3.75 -6.66 -10.87
N ARG A 44 -3.17 -5.64 -10.22
CA ARG A 44 -2.46 -5.82 -8.94
C ARG A 44 -3.42 -6.09 -7.79
N VAL A 45 -4.52 -5.33 -7.68
CA VAL A 45 -5.56 -5.58 -6.66
C VAL A 45 -6.13 -7.01 -6.79
N ILE A 46 -6.32 -7.51 -8.01
CA ILE A 46 -6.70 -8.91 -8.29
C ILE A 46 -5.63 -9.89 -7.76
N MET A 47 -4.34 -9.61 -7.93
CA MET A 47 -3.24 -10.46 -7.42
C MET A 47 -3.07 -10.38 -5.89
N GLU A 48 -3.53 -9.34 -5.21
CA GLU A 48 -3.54 -9.29 -3.74
C GLU A 48 -4.70 -10.10 -3.12
N ASN A 49 -5.75 -10.37 -3.92
CA ASN A 49 -6.91 -11.15 -3.51
C ASN A 49 -6.64 -12.66 -3.67
N GLU A 50 -6.54 -13.37 -2.54
CA GLU A 50 -6.24 -14.80 -2.52
C GLU A 50 -7.20 -15.66 -3.36
N PRO A 51 -8.55 -15.58 -3.21
CA PRO A 51 -9.47 -16.31 -4.07
C PRO A 51 -9.25 -16.10 -5.57
N LEU A 52 -9.09 -14.86 -6.03
CA LEU A 52 -8.85 -14.54 -7.44
C LEU A 52 -7.48 -15.06 -7.91
N ARG A 53 -6.45 -14.94 -7.07
CA ARG A 53 -5.10 -15.47 -7.36
C ARG A 53 -5.07 -16.99 -7.47
N TYR A 54 -5.80 -17.69 -6.61
CA TYR A 54 -5.94 -19.15 -6.70
C TYR A 54 -6.77 -19.57 -7.92
N PHE A 55 -7.80 -18.80 -8.30
CA PHE A 55 -8.51 -19.02 -9.56
C PHE A 55 -7.59 -18.88 -10.78
N ILE A 56 -6.69 -17.88 -10.79
CA ILE A 56 -5.65 -17.75 -11.83
C ILE A 56 -4.71 -18.96 -11.83
N ALA A 57 -4.21 -19.39 -10.66
CA ALA A 57 -3.33 -20.56 -10.54
C ALA A 57 -4.00 -21.87 -10.99
N LEU A 58 -5.32 -22.02 -10.78
CA LEU A 58 -6.12 -23.17 -11.19
C LEU A 58 -6.68 -23.06 -12.62
N SER A 59 -6.56 -21.92 -13.28
CA SER A 59 -7.07 -21.71 -14.64
C SER A 59 -6.61 -22.77 -15.67
N PRO A 60 -5.39 -23.37 -15.60
CA PRO A 60 -5.01 -24.46 -16.50
C PRO A 60 -5.91 -25.70 -16.37
N PHE A 61 -6.36 -26.04 -15.14
CA PHE A 61 -7.30 -27.16 -14.94
C PHE A 61 -8.68 -26.85 -15.51
N VAL A 62 -9.16 -25.61 -15.32
CA VAL A 62 -10.44 -25.15 -15.89
C VAL A 62 -10.40 -25.23 -17.42
N ILE A 63 -9.33 -24.73 -18.04
CA ILE A 63 -9.11 -24.79 -19.49
C ILE A 63 -9.02 -26.26 -19.96
N ALA A 64 -8.27 -27.11 -19.25
CA ALA A 64 -8.15 -28.54 -19.55
C ALA A 64 -9.52 -29.26 -19.54
N MET A 65 -10.42 -28.95 -18.60
CA MET A 65 -11.77 -29.52 -18.55
C MET A 65 -12.66 -29.09 -19.73
N PHE A 66 -12.43 -27.91 -20.32
CA PHE A 66 -13.15 -27.46 -21.52
C PHE A 66 -12.63 -28.11 -22.81
N ILE A 67 -11.32 -28.40 -22.87
CA ILE A 67 -10.65 -29.04 -24.02
C ILE A 67 -10.87 -30.57 -24.01
N TRP A 68 -10.60 -31.24 -22.89
CA TRP A 68 -10.72 -32.68 -22.69
C TRP A 68 -11.91 -33.00 -21.80
N ARG A 69 -13.12 -32.93 -22.38
CA ARG A 69 -14.40 -33.09 -21.66
C ARG A 69 -14.58 -34.50 -21.09
N ASP A 70 -13.98 -35.50 -21.72
CA ASP A 70 -13.88 -36.88 -21.27
C ASP A 70 -13.04 -37.03 -19.99
N LEU A 71 -11.99 -36.21 -19.85
CA LEU A 71 -11.15 -36.16 -18.64
C LEU A 71 -11.69 -35.22 -17.56
N ALA A 72 -12.78 -34.49 -17.81
CA ALA A 72 -13.27 -33.47 -16.88
C ALA A 72 -13.67 -34.04 -15.51
N LEU A 73 -14.31 -35.23 -15.48
CA LEU A 73 -14.67 -35.89 -14.22
C LEU A 73 -13.41 -36.30 -13.42
N PRO A 74 -12.43 -37.05 -13.98
CA PRO A 74 -11.13 -37.27 -13.32
C PRO A 74 -10.43 -35.99 -12.84
N ILE A 75 -10.39 -34.92 -13.65
CA ILE A 75 -9.74 -33.66 -13.28
C ILE A 75 -10.42 -33.02 -12.07
N SER A 76 -11.76 -32.99 -12.04
CA SER A 76 -12.53 -32.45 -10.90
C SER A 76 -12.33 -33.24 -9.60
N GLN A 77 -11.96 -34.52 -9.68
CA GLN A 77 -11.71 -35.40 -8.54
C GLN A 77 -10.25 -35.36 -8.03
N ALA A 78 -9.42 -34.44 -8.53
CA ALA A 78 -8.01 -34.32 -8.16
C ALA A 78 -7.67 -33.09 -7.27
N PRO A 79 -8.36 -32.85 -6.13
CA PRO A 79 -8.11 -31.66 -5.30
C PRO A 79 -6.68 -31.63 -4.73
N VAL A 80 -6.06 -32.79 -4.49
CA VAL A 80 -4.65 -32.87 -4.05
C VAL A 80 -3.71 -32.32 -5.12
N ALA A 81 -3.94 -32.62 -6.40
CA ALA A 81 -3.14 -32.06 -7.50
C ALA A 81 -3.33 -30.55 -7.63
N MET A 82 -4.57 -30.06 -7.45
CA MET A 82 -4.87 -28.62 -7.42
C MET A 82 -4.13 -27.90 -6.28
N ILE A 83 -4.12 -28.48 -5.06
CA ILE A 83 -3.38 -27.96 -3.90
C ILE A 83 -1.86 -27.94 -4.18
N ILE A 84 -1.31 -28.99 -4.79
CA ILE A 84 0.11 -29.05 -5.18
C ILE A 84 0.46 -27.94 -6.17
N VAL A 85 -0.38 -27.69 -7.18
CA VAL A 85 -0.17 -26.60 -8.16
C VAL A 85 -0.27 -25.22 -7.52
N ILE A 86 -1.26 -24.98 -6.63
CA ILE A 86 -1.36 -23.73 -5.87
C ILE A 86 -0.09 -23.52 -5.02
N GLY A 87 0.32 -24.53 -4.24
CA GLY A 87 1.50 -24.46 -3.39
C GLY A 87 2.80 -24.23 -4.18
N PHE A 88 2.95 -24.88 -5.34
CA PHE A 88 4.06 -24.63 -6.26
C PHE A 88 4.04 -23.20 -6.80
N PHE A 89 2.90 -22.72 -7.28
CA PHE A 89 2.75 -21.37 -7.81
C PHE A 89 3.05 -20.31 -6.74
N GLU A 90 2.52 -20.49 -5.53
CA GLU A 90 2.76 -19.56 -4.42
C GLU A 90 4.22 -19.57 -3.96
N MET A 91 4.84 -20.74 -3.80
CA MET A 91 6.22 -20.84 -3.28
C MET A 91 7.32 -20.59 -4.32
N LYS A 92 7.05 -20.75 -5.62
CA LYS A 92 8.05 -20.56 -6.69
C LYS A 92 7.82 -19.30 -7.52
N VAL A 93 6.57 -18.91 -7.78
CA VAL A 93 6.24 -17.78 -8.67
C VAL A 93 5.95 -16.51 -7.87
N LEU A 94 5.33 -16.61 -6.69
CA LEU A 94 4.83 -15.44 -5.97
C LEU A 94 5.72 -15.01 -4.80
N ARG A 95 5.96 -15.90 -3.84
CA ARG A 95 6.77 -15.64 -2.64
C ARG A 95 8.25 -15.88 -2.91
N MET A 96 9.09 -15.39 -2.00
CA MET A 96 10.55 -15.58 -2.03
C MET A 96 10.99 -16.39 -0.81
N SER A 97 11.88 -17.38 -1.00
CA SER A 97 12.39 -18.19 0.11
C SER A 97 13.25 -17.34 1.07
N PRO A 98 13.27 -17.63 2.39
CA PRO A 98 14.03 -16.85 3.38
C PRO A 98 15.50 -16.60 2.97
N GLU A 99 16.20 -17.63 2.47
CA GLU A 99 17.57 -17.51 1.97
C GLU A 99 17.73 -16.50 0.84
N LYS A 100 16.76 -16.41 -0.08
CA LYS A 100 16.79 -15.44 -1.18
C LYS A 100 16.50 -14.02 -0.67
N ARG A 101 15.63 -13.89 0.34
CA ARG A 101 15.29 -12.60 0.99
C ARG A 101 16.49 -12.03 1.74
N ALA A 102 17.20 -12.85 2.52
CA ALA A 102 18.45 -12.46 3.18
C ALA A 102 19.53 -12.00 2.19
N LYS A 103 19.57 -12.60 0.99
CA LYS A 103 20.50 -12.23 -0.11
C LYS A 103 20.08 -10.97 -0.89
N LEU A 104 18.96 -10.31 -0.56
CA LEU A 104 18.50 -9.16 -1.34
C LEU A 104 19.38 -7.91 -1.20
N MET A 105 19.91 -7.53 -0.03
CA MET A 105 20.54 -6.20 0.11
C MET A 105 21.49 -5.90 1.29
N SER A 106 21.96 -6.86 2.11
CA SER A 106 22.60 -6.57 3.43
C SER A 106 21.62 -6.12 4.52
N GLU A 107 22.08 -5.99 5.77
CA GLU A 107 21.30 -5.52 6.95
C GLU A 107 21.39 -4.00 7.07
N ASP A 108 22.62 -3.46 7.14
CA ASP A 108 22.92 -2.03 7.20
C ASP A 108 22.25 -1.20 6.09
N ASP A 109 22.16 -1.73 4.86
CA ASP A 109 21.47 -1.02 3.78
C ASP A 109 19.94 -1.10 3.91
N ALA A 110 19.39 -2.17 4.49
CA ALA A 110 17.97 -2.26 4.80
C ALA A 110 17.59 -1.26 5.90
N ASP A 111 18.41 -1.15 6.96
CA ASP A 111 18.23 -0.14 8.00
C ASP A 111 18.36 1.28 7.45
N ARG A 112 19.34 1.55 6.57
CA ARG A 112 19.47 2.86 5.89
C ARG A 112 18.23 3.22 5.07
N VAL A 113 17.65 2.25 4.35
CA VAL A 113 16.39 2.41 3.60
C VAL A 113 15.21 2.70 4.55
N LEU A 114 15.15 2.02 5.70
CA LEU A 114 14.10 2.24 6.70
C LEU A 114 14.25 3.58 7.44
N ASP A 115 15.47 4.05 7.69
CA ASP A 115 15.72 5.39 8.25
C ASP A 115 15.38 6.50 7.26
N MET A 116 15.71 6.35 5.97
CA MET A 116 15.29 7.27 4.93
C MET A 116 13.75 7.34 4.85
N PHE A 117 13.07 6.19 4.94
CA PHE A 117 11.61 6.14 5.04
C PHE A 117 11.09 6.90 6.27
N ARG A 118 11.59 6.58 7.48
CA ARG A 118 11.19 7.24 8.75
C ARG A 118 11.37 8.76 8.67
N TYR A 119 12.51 9.21 8.15
CA TYR A 119 12.83 10.63 7.96
C TYR A 119 11.84 11.32 7.01
N ARG A 120 11.66 10.80 5.80
CA ARG A 120 10.73 11.36 4.80
C ARG A 120 9.29 11.34 5.29
N ALA A 121 8.86 10.26 5.92
CA ALA A 121 7.54 10.13 6.52
C ALA A 121 7.27 11.26 7.53
N ARG A 122 8.22 11.55 8.44
CA ARG A 122 8.10 12.68 9.40
C ARG A 122 8.04 14.04 8.71
N GLN A 123 8.84 14.26 7.67
CA GLN A 123 8.80 15.52 6.90
C GLN A 123 7.44 15.72 6.23
N VAL A 124 6.90 14.70 5.57
CA VAL A 124 5.57 14.76 4.93
C VAL A 124 4.45 14.92 5.95
N LEU A 125 4.50 14.19 7.08
CA LEU A 125 3.54 14.35 8.18
C LEU A 125 3.56 15.76 8.78
N SER A 126 4.74 16.37 8.90
CA SER A 126 4.89 17.75 9.36
C SER A 126 4.27 18.75 8.37
N LYS A 127 4.52 18.59 7.06
CA LYS A 127 3.90 19.42 6.00
C LYS A 127 2.37 19.28 5.98
N ILE A 128 1.83 18.07 6.06
CA ILE A 128 0.38 17.82 6.12
C ILE A 128 -0.23 18.42 7.39
N ALA A 129 0.41 18.25 8.55
CA ALA A 129 -0.06 18.85 9.81
C ALA A 129 -0.03 20.38 9.78
N ALA A 130 0.96 20.99 9.11
CA ALA A 130 1.02 22.42 8.85
C ALA A 130 -0.11 22.87 7.91
N HIS A 131 -0.33 22.16 6.80
CA HIS A 131 -1.40 22.40 5.82
C HIS A 131 -2.79 22.40 6.47
N ARG A 132 -3.08 21.38 7.30
CA ARG A 132 -4.31 21.26 8.11
C ARG A 132 -4.41 22.27 9.26
N GLN A 133 -3.38 23.10 9.48
CA GLN A 133 -3.22 23.98 10.65
C GLN A 133 -3.39 23.25 12.00
N GLN A 134 -3.12 21.94 12.04
CA GLN A 134 -3.42 21.10 13.19
C GLN A 134 -2.49 21.45 14.36
N ARG A 135 -3.08 21.77 15.52
CA ARG A 135 -2.35 22.22 16.72
C ARG A 135 -2.12 21.14 17.78
N SER A 136 -2.84 20.01 17.68
CA SER A 136 -2.74 18.91 18.64
C SER A 136 -3.23 17.58 18.06
N GLY A 137 -2.81 16.49 18.69
CA GLY A 137 -3.14 15.12 18.29
C GLY A 137 -2.11 14.51 17.33
N GLU A 138 -2.23 13.20 17.13
CA GLU A 138 -1.30 12.38 16.36
C GLU A 138 -1.79 12.15 14.91
N LEU A 139 -0.87 12.23 13.96
CA LEU A 139 -1.03 11.70 12.60
C LEU A 139 -0.14 10.47 12.44
N MET A 140 -0.61 9.48 11.69
CA MET A 140 0.12 8.25 11.40
C MET A 140 0.16 8.01 9.89
N LEU A 141 1.35 8.04 9.31
CA LEU A 141 1.54 7.58 7.93
C LEU A 141 1.66 6.05 7.98
N VAL A 142 0.83 5.35 7.21
CA VAL A 142 0.90 3.89 7.08
C VAL A 142 1.17 3.55 5.63
N VAL A 143 2.30 2.88 5.39
CA VAL A 143 2.70 2.33 4.09
C VAL A 143 2.64 0.81 4.17
N GLU A 144 1.86 0.23 3.27
CA GLU A 144 1.66 -1.21 3.17
C GLU A 144 2.05 -1.68 1.77
N GLN A 145 2.88 -2.70 1.69
CA GLN A 145 3.35 -3.24 0.42
C GLN A 145 2.97 -4.71 0.26
N SER A 146 2.87 -5.12 -1.01
CA SER A 146 2.68 -6.52 -1.38
C SER A 146 3.76 -7.44 -0.83
N GLU A 147 3.35 -8.63 -0.39
CA GLU A 147 4.25 -9.75 -0.05
C GLU A 147 4.79 -10.45 -1.32
N LEU A 148 4.28 -10.10 -2.51
CA LEU A 148 4.62 -10.71 -3.79
C LEU A 148 5.96 -10.17 -4.31
N ALA A 149 6.90 -11.09 -4.60
CA ALA A 149 8.26 -10.75 -5.00
C ALA A 149 8.46 -10.53 -6.50
N HIS A 150 7.74 -11.28 -7.35
CA HIS A 150 7.97 -11.32 -8.80
C HIS A 150 6.87 -10.63 -9.63
N VAL A 151 5.81 -10.17 -8.98
CA VAL A 151 4.75 -9.33 -9.59
C VAL A 151 5.08 -7.87 -9.27
N THR A 152 4.62 -6.90 -10.07
CA THR A 152 4.76 -5.49 -9.68
C THR A 152 3.96 -5.26 -8.39
N PRO A 153 4.60 -4.90 -7.27
CA PRO A 153 3.92 -4.86 -5.98
C PRO A 153 2.87 -3.75 -5.96
N LEU A 154 1.75 -4.02 -5.29
CA LEU A 154 0.88 -2.95 -4.82
C LEU A 154 1.55 -2.26 -3.64
N THR A 155 1.51 -0.93 -3.60
CA THR A 155 1.96 -0.12 -2.46
C THR A 155 0.83 0.83 -2.12
N LEU A 156 0.23 0.61 -0.95
CA LEU A 156 -0.80 1.47 -0.37
C LEU A 156 -0.13 2.47 0.56
N VAL A 157 -0.50 3.73 0.45
CA VAL A 157 -0.11 4.79 1.38
C VAL A 157 -1.38 5.41 1.93
N SER A 158 -1.55 5.42 3.24
CA SER A 158 -2.71 5.98 3.92
C SER A 158 -2.28 6.87 5.07
N LEU A 159 -3.03 7.95 5.29
CA LEU A 159 -2.93 8.75 6.51
C LEU A 159 -4.01 8.25 7.47
N GLN A 160 -3.60 7.84 8.66
CA GLN A 160 -4.48 7.31 9.70
C GLN A 160 -4.39 8.20 10.95
N THR A 161 -5.43 8.21 11.77
CA THR A 161 -5.37 8.87 13.08
C THR A 161 -6.03 8.04 14.16
N SER A 162 -5.44 8.11 15.35
CA SER A 162 -5.96 7.61 16.62
C SER A 162 -6.84 8.64 17.34
N ASN A 163 -6.85 9.91 16.89
CA ASN A 163 -7.58 10.99 17.55
C ASN A 163 -9.10 10.84 17.37
N GLY A 164 -9.82 10.66 18.49
CA GLY A 164 -11.27 10.43 18.50
C GLY A 164 -11.59 8.99 18.11
N LYS A 165 -12.21 8.79 16.95
CA LYS A 165 -12.43 7.44 16.39
C LYS A 165 -11.28 7.07 15.44
N PRO A 166 -10.62 5.90 15.62
CA PRO A 166 -9.63 5.37 14.69
C PRO A 166 -10.18 5.34 13.26
N ARG A 167 -9.46 5.93 12.30
CA ARG A 167 -9.89 5.96 10.89
C ARG A 167 -8.74 6.29 9.94
N ILE A 168 -8.92 5.90 8.68
CA ILE A 168 -8.20 6.49 7.55
C ILE A 168 -8.78 7.90 7.34
N LEU A 169 -7.92 8.89 7.15
CA LEU A 169 -8.31 10.28 6.89
C LEU A 169 -8.55 10.49 5.39
N GLU A 170 -9.55 11.30 5.08
CA GLU A 170 -9.71 11.91 3.77
C GLU A 170 -8.51 12.82 3.48
N LEU A 171 -8.08 12.89 2.22
CA LEU A 171 -6.88 13.58 1.75
C LEU A 171 -7.22 14.47 0.55
N ASP A 172 -6.97 15.77 0.67
CA ASP A 172 -7.17 16.71 -0.43
C ASP A 172 -6.11 16.56 -1.54
N GLY A 173 -6.27 17.32 -2.63
CA GLY A 173 -5.35 17.26 -3.77
C GLY A 173 -3.91 17.68 -3.47
N ILE A 174 -3.70 18.59 -2.50
CA ILE A 174 -2.37 19.07 -2.09
C ILE A 174 -1.70 17.99 -1.25
N GLU A 175 -2.43 17.41 -0.28
CA GLU A 175 -1.92 16.34 0.58
C GLU A 175 -1.63 15.05 -0.21
N GLN A 176 -2.48 14.72 -1.18
CA GLN A 176 -2.21 13.64 -2.13
C GLN A 176 -0.99 13.91 -3.01
N THR A 177 -0.67 15.18 -3.29
CA THR A 177 0.53 15.56 -4.05
C THR A 177 1.77 15.42 -3.18
N LEU A 178 1.77 15.98 -1.97
CA LEU A 178 2.85 15.82 -0.98
C LEU A 178 3.21 14.34 -0.75
N LEU A 179 2.22 13.46 -0.60
CA LEU A 179 2.45 12.03 -0.44
C LEU A 179 3.02 11.33 -1.70
N LYS A 180 2.83 11.91 -2.90
CA LYS A 180 3.39 11.38 -4.17
C LYS A 180 4.79 11.92 -4.46
N SER A 181 5.06 13.18 -4.16
CA SER A 181 6.32 13.86 -4.52
C SER A 181 7.43 13.72 -3.47
N ASP A 182 7.07 13.77 -2.18
CA ASP A 182 8.06 13.96 -1.12
C ASP A 182 8.43 12.63 -0.42
N LEU A 183 7.49 11.68 -0.41
CA LEU A 183 7.69 10.38 0.23
C LEU A 183 8.62 9.47 -0.58
N PHE A 184 8.56 9.54 -1.91
CA PHE A 184 9.39 8.79 -2.85
C PHE A 184 9.80 9.68 -4.02
N ASP A 185 11.07 9.58 -4.42
CA ASP A 185 11.66 10.28 -5.57
C ASP A 185 12.67 9.36 -6.28
N ASP A 186 13.50 9.91 -7.16
CA ASP A 186 14.53 9.17 -7.89
C ASP A 186 15.68 8.66 -7.00
N ALA A 187 15.87 9.25 -5.80
CA ALA A 187 16.92 8.85 -4.84
C ALA A 187 16.41 7.85 -3.79
N PHE A 188 15.10 7.80 -3.54
CA PHE A 188 14.46 6.84 -2.65
C PHE A 188 13.14 6.37 -3.26
N THR A 189 13.16 5.19 -3.88
CA THR A 189 12.01 4.68 -4.63
C THR A 189 11.16 3.71 -3.82
N VAL A 190 9.92 3.51 -4.26
CA VAL A 190 9.01 2.46 -3.76
C VAL A 190 9.64 1.06 -3.81
N ARG A 191 10.56 0.82 -4.75
CA ARG A 191 11.22 -0.47 -4.94
C ARG A 191 12.26 -0.73 -3.84
N ASP A 192 12.92 0.30 -3.35
CA ASP A 192 13.96 0.17 -2.33
C ASP A 192 13.33 -0.22 -0.99
N LEU A 193 12.24 0.48 -0.63
CA LEU A 193 11.41 0.10 0.51
C LEU A 193 10.83 -1.33 0.37
N HIS A 194 10.41 -1.74 -0.85
CA HIS A 194 9.90 -3.10 -1.07
C HIS A 194 10.96 -4.18 -0.87
N ARG A 195 12.21 -3.93 -1.30
CA ARG A 195 13.33 -4.86 -1.06
C ARG A 195 13.65 -4.98 0.43
N ALA A 196 13.65 -3.87 1.17
CA ALA A 196 13.85 -3.90 2.62
C ALA A 196 12.71 -4.65 3.34
N ASN A 197 11.45 -4.40 2.96
CA ASN A 197 10.30 -5.12 3.52
C ASN A 197 10.30 -6.62 3.17
N LEU A 198 10.73 -7.00 1.96
CA LEU A 198 10.94 -8.40 1.59
C LEU A 198 12.03 -9.08 2.43
N ARG A 199 13.17 -8.40 2.67
CA ARG A 199 14.24 -8.89 3.54
C ARG A 199 13.74 -9.13 4.97
N GLU A 200 13.16 -8.09 5.56
CA GLU A 200 12.78 -8.04 6.97
C GLU A 200 11.48 -8.81 7.31
N ASP A 201 10.74 -9.29 6.30
CA ASP A 201 9.42 -9.92 6.46
C ASP A 201 8.33 -9.01 7.05
N VAL A 202 8.53 -7.69 6.97
CA VAL A 202 7.62 -6.69 7.54
C VAL A 202 7.09 -5.76 6.45
N PHE A 203 5.86 -6.05 6.01
CA PHE A 203 5.21 -5.39 4.88
C PHE A 203 4.28 -4.24 5.25
N LEU A 204 3.99 -4.07 6.54
CA LEU A 204 3.24 -2.93 7.10
C LEU A 204 4.21 -2.06 7.90
N ARG A 205 4.49 -0.85 7.40
CA ARG A 205 5.32 0.15 8.08
C ARG A 205 4.46 1.35 8.45
N SER A 206 4.62 1.85 9.68
CA SER A 206 3.88 3.02 10.15
C SER A 206 4.81 3.99 10.88
N GLU A 207 4.74 5.27 10.54
CA GLU A 207 5.42 6.35 11.26
C GLU A 207 4.38 7.27 11.90
N ARG A 208 4.66 7.74 13.13
CA ARG A 208 3.76 8.58 13.92
C ARG A 208 4.35 9.96 14.14
N PHE A 209 3.49 10.97 14.22
CA PHE A 209 3.90 12.36 14.38
C PHE A 209 2.89 13.14 15.26
N ASP A 210 3.35 13.68 16.39
CA ASP A 210 2.57 14.64 17.17
C ASP A 210 2.59 16.00 16.46
N THR A 211 1.41 16.50 16.09
CA THR A 211 1.24 17.78 15.39
C THR A 211 1.62 19.01 16.23
N ARG A 212 1.87 18.85 17.54
CA ARG A 212 2.57 19.87 18.34
C ARG A 212 4.00 20.14 17.87
N GLY A 213 4.66 19.15 17.25
CA GLY A 213 6.03 19.25 16.73
C GLY A 213 6.17 20.10 15.45
N VAL A 214 5.08 20.57 14.85
CA VAL A 214 5.13 21.42 13.65
C VAL A 214 5.63 22.82 14.01
N SER A 215 6.79 23.20 13.46
CA SER A 215 7.43 24.50 13.69
C SER A 215 6.60 25.67 13.17
N GLY A 216 6.80 26.86 13.76
CA GLY A 216 6.17 28.11 13.30
C GLY A 216 6.48 28.42 11.83
N HIS A 217 7.72 28.16 11.39
CA HIS A 217 8.14 28.31 10.01
C HIS A 217 7.36 27.40 9.05
N ALA A 218 7.17 26.12 9.40
CA ALA A 218 6.38 25.20 8.58
C ALA A 218 4.90 25.63 8.47
N ARG A 219 4.32 26.15 9.56
CA ARG A 219 2.96 26.71 9.55
C ARG A 219 2.85 27.97 8.68
N LEU A 220 3.86 28.85 8.74
CA LEU A 220 3.89 30.07 7.91
C LEU A 220 4.03 29.72 6.42
N ALA A 221 4.94 28.82 6.06
CA ALA A 221 5.10 28.33 4.69
C ALA A 221 3.77 27.74 4.16
N ALA A 222 3.11 26.87 4.94
CA ALA A 222 1.83 26.28 4.56
C ALA A 222 0.64 27.29 4.50
N ILE A 223 0.80 28.51 5.02
CA ILE A 223 -0.16 29.61 4.81
C ILE A 223 0.16 30.35 3.51
N LEU A 224 1.43 30.57 3.20
CA LEU A 224 1.90 31.24 1.97
C LEU A 224 1.68 30.40 0.71
N ASP A 225 1.81 29.07 0.82
CA ASP A 225 1.58 28.12 -0.28
C ASP A 225 0.08 27.92 -0.63
N ARG A 226 -0.84 28.49 0.16
CA ARG A 226 -2.27 28.46 -0.19
C ARG A 226 -2.54 29.49 -1.29
N PRO A 227 -3.14 29.11 -2.43
CA PRO A 227 -3.56 30.09 -3.43
C PRO A 227 -4.51 31.11 -2.80
N SER A 228 -4.20 32.39 -3.01
CA SER A 228 -4.97 33.50 -2.46
C SER A 228 -6.43 33.42 -2.88
N SER A 229 -7.33 33.21 -1.92
CA SER A 229 -8.78 33.20 -2.16
C SER A 229 -9.33 34.63 -2.27
N GLN A 230 -8.95 35.31 -3.34
CA GLN A 230 -9.40 36.64 -3.77
C GLN A 230 -9.39 36.62 -5.33
N GLU A 231 -10.39 37.08 -6.06
CA GLU A 231 -11.58 37.88 -5.71
C GLU A 231 -12.85 37.24 -6.31
N ALA A 232 -13.97 37.26 -5.58
CA ALA A 232 -15.28 37.06 -6.18
C ALA A 232 -15.81 38.44 -6.61
N PRO A 233 -16.15 38.67 -7.90
CA PRO A 233 -16.78 39.91 -8.31
C PRO A 233 -18.19 39.99 -7.69
N ALA A 234 -18.53 41.18 -7.19
CA ALA A 234 -19.85 41.52 -6.64
C ALA A 234 -20.88 41.84 -7.73
#